data_AF-A0A164V1N2-F1
#
_entry.id   AF-A0A164V1N2-F1
#
_cell.length_a   1.000
_cell.length_b   1.000
_cell.length_c   1.000
_cell.angle_alpha   90.00
_cell.angle_beta   90.00
_cell.angle_gamma   90.00
#
_symmetry.space_group_name_H-M   'P 1'
#
loop_
_entity.id
_entity.type
_entity.pdbx_description
1 polymer ?
#
loop_
_entity_poly.entity_id
_entity_poly.type
_entity_poly.pdbx_seq_one_letter_code
_entity_poly.pdbx_strand_id
1 'polypeptide(L)'
;MPNSVVLFVSHRKAYRIIPSKLENWRRRRVAHTYNLSMSNIPKLGFFLITDKKDKPCSYENFVKKCEKFDSQKTLDFPGPTIFWNKMFRMFRGVLQEKRRKKGFPSYVFDKDFSLFPKETTFDWHLTPLNKTFLPFLKEEFRDMHNPDNKMPGINTCQLLLGHAGGGHVENVNLPPINYHHSGKPKYWVVVAEKYGVLLKEFFRKNIPSFYEECRSAELHKYFLVMPQLFKANDPPIPFHCFKQCKGDYIITFPGVFHFVVNSGLNVAQATNFAFPEWLLFAKAREGCSCVYSESFIAVSSRFNL
;
A
#
# COMPACT_ATOMS: atom_id res chain seq x y z
N MET A 1 -11.55 10.19 -21.86
CA MET A 1 -11.70 9.35 -20.64
C MET A 1 -11.97 10.27 -19.45
N PRO A 2 -12.84 9.91 -18.50
CA PRO A 2 -13.08 10.78 -17.35
C PRO A 2 -11.77 11.00 -16.58
N ASN A 3 -11.55 12.22 -16.08
CA ASN A 3 -10.37 12.63 -15.29
C ASN A 3 -10.26 11.93 -13.90
N SER A 4 -10.92 10.78 -13.73
CA SER A 4 -11.05 10.08 -12.45
C SER A 4 -9.78 9.31 -12.14
N VAL A 5 -9.14 9.65 -11.01
CA VAL A 5 -7.89 9.02 -10.53
C VAL A 5 -8.16 7.88 -9.56
N VAL A 6 -9.31 7.94 -8.88
CA VAL A 6 -9.73 7.00 -7.83
C VAL A 6 -11.24 6.84 -7.89
N LEU A 7 -11.72 5.62 -7.70
CA LEU A 7 -13.12 5.35 -7.40
C LEU A 7 -13.25 5.06 -5.91
N PHE A 8 -14.01 5.91 -5.21
CA PHE A 8 -14.34 5.74 -3.81
C PHE A 8 -15.75 5.20 -3.68
N VAL A 9 -15.90 4.06 -3.00
CA VAL A 9 -17.20 3.43 -2.76
C VAL A 9 -17.38 3.26 -1.26
N SER A 10 -18.30 4.04 -0.68
CA SER A 10 -18.71 3.85 0.71
C SER A 10 -19.98 3.01 0.74
N HIS A 11 -19.88 1.81 1.31
CA HIS A 11 -21.00 0.87 1.35
C HIS A 11 -21.63 0.82 2.75
N ARG A 12 -22.95 1.01 2.85
CA ARG A 12 -23.66 1.00 4.15
C ARG A 12 -23.66 -0.36 4.83
N LYS A 13 -23.57 -1.46 4.06
CA LYS A 13 -23.34 -2.80 4.61
C LYS A 13 -21.83 -3.04 4.68
N ALA A 14 -21.21 -2.69 5.80
CA ALA A 14 -19.83 -3.07 6.08
C ALA A 14 -19.81 -4.55 6.50
N TYR A 15 -19.04 -5.39 5.80
CA TYR A 15 -18.81 -6.76 6.25
C TYR A 15 -18.03 -6.73 7.56
N ARG A 16 -18.69 -7.13 8.64
CA ARG A 16 -18.07 -7.22 9.97
C ARG A 16 -17.03 -8.33 9.91
N ILE A 17 -15.83 -8.05 10.43
CA ILE A 17 -14.81 -9.08 10.65
C ILE A 17 -15.49 -10.24 11.36
N ILE A 18 -15.43 -11.43 10.77
CA ILE A 18 -15.92 -12.62 11.44
C ILE A 18 -14.91 -12.93 12.55
N PRO A 19 -15.32 -12.85 13.82
CA PRO A 19 -14.40 -13.02 14.93
C PRO A 19 -13.57 -14.29 14.80
N SER A 20 -14.17 -15.40 14.33
CA SER A 20 -13.48 -16.68 14.15
C SER A 20 -12.38 -16.68 13.09
N LYS A 21 -12.50 -15.90 12.00
CA LYS A 21 -11.45 -15.83 10.97
C LYS A 21 -10.25 -15.02 11.43
N LEU A 22 -10.52 -13.90 12.09
CA LEU A 22 -9.47 -13.14 12.73
C LEU A 22 -8.83 -14.01 13.83
N GLU A 23 -9.62 -14.73 14.64
CA GLU A 23 -9.14 -15.65 15.66
C GLU A 23 -8.29 -16.80 15.09
N ASN A 24 -8.68 -17.39 13.96
CA ASN A 24 -7.89 -18.42 13.30
C ASN A 24 -6.56 -17.86 12.78
N TRP A 25 -6.57 -16.63 12.27
CA TRP A 25 -5.35 -15.93 11.94
C TRP A 25 -4.49 -15.65 13.19
N ARG A 26 -5.11 -15.24 14.32
CA ARG A 26 -4.44 -15.05 15.63
C ARG A 26 -3.76 -16.33 16.13
N ARG A 27 -4.39 -17.49 15.92
CA ARG A 27 -3.89 -18.82 16.32
C ARG A 27 -2.71 -19.29 15.47
N ARG A 28 -2.41 -18.66 14.34
CA ARG A 28 -1.12 -18.90 13.65
C ARG A 28 -0.01 -18.49 14.62
N ARG A 29 0.95 -19.39 14.89
CA ARG A 29 1.94 -19.22 15.97
C ARG A 29 2.87 -18.01 15.78
N VAL A 30 2.93 -17.41 14.60
CA VAL A 30 3.87 -16.33 14.24
C VAL A 30 3.20 -15.35 13.27
N ALA A 31 3.01 -14.10 13.69
CA ALA A 31 2.77 -12.99 12.76
C ALA A 31 4.12 -12.43 12.29
N HIS A 32 4.32 -12.30 10.98
CA HIS A 32 5.47 -11.61 10.43
C HIS A 32 5.27 -10.10 10.57
N THR A 33 5.95 -9.54 11.56
CA THR A 33 5.92 -8.11 11.88
C THR A 33 7.12 -7.42 11.25
N TYR A 34 6.87 -6.23 10.72
CA TYR A 34 7.89 -5.34 10.18
C TYR A 34 7.90 -4.08 11.03
N ASN A 35 9.09 -3.68 11.48
CA ASN A 35 9.30 -2.34 12.00
C ASN A 35 9.71 -1.45 10.84
N LEU A 36 8.94 -0.39 10.64
CA LEU A 36 9.30 0.62 9.65
C LEU A 36 10.29 1.58 10.28
N SER A 37 11.53 1.59 9.83
CA SER A 37 12.45 2.68 10.13
C SER A 37 12.39 3.73 9.03
N MET A 38 12.60 4.98 9.43
CA MET A 38 12.63 6.10 8.50
C MET A 38 13.97 6.81 8.59
N SER A 39 14.57 7.09 7.45
CA SER A 39 15.75 7.94 7.32
C SER A 39 15.44 9.16 6.46
N ASN A 40 16.15 10.25 6.75
CA ASN A 40 16.14 11.41 5.88
C ASN A 40 16.92 11.06 4.63
N ILE A 41 16.32 11.35 3.49
CA ILE A 41 17.09 11.73 2.31
C ILE A 41 17.51 13.19 2.55
N PRO A 42 18.67 13.68 2.06
CA PRO A 42 19.19 15.02 2.36
C PRO A 42 18.24 16.22 2.14
N LYS A 43 17.03 15.99 1.62
CA LYS A 43 16.00 16.98 1.36
C LYS A 43 14.83 16.89 2.35
N LEU A 44 14.47 18.03 2.95
CA LEU A 44 13.37 18.14 3.90
C LEU A 44 12.02 17.69 3.29
N GLY A 45 11.31 16.79 3.99
CA GLY A 45 9.98 16.32 3.58
C GLY A 45 10.00 15.12 2.62
N PHE A 46 11.18 14.56 2.36
CA PHE A 46 11.37 13.34 1.59
C PHE A 46 11.98 12.27 2.50
N PHE A 47 11.31 11.14 2.62
CA PHE A 47 11.69 10.11 3.58
C PHE A 47 11.88 8.77 2.88
N LEU A 48 12.90 8.05 3.31
CA LEU A 48 13.08 6.64 3.00
C LEU A 48 12.52 5.82 4.16
N ILE A 49 11.55 4.98 3.87
CA ILE A 49 11.01 3.94 4.74
C ILE A 49 11.76 2.66 4.39
N THR A 50 12.46 2.09 5.36
CA THR A 50 13.01 0.75 5.24
C THR A 50 12.29 -0.16 6.21
N ASP A 51 11.91 -1.34 5.76
CA ASP A 51 11.36 -2.36 6.63
C ASP A 51 12.49 -3.20 7.23
N LYS A 52 12.44 -3.39 8.54
CA LYS A 52 13.25 -4.40 9.22
C LYS A 52 12.30 -5.44 9.78
N LYS A 53 12.47 -6.69 9.33
CA LYS A 53 11.77 -7.84 9.91
C LYS A 53 12.01 -7.85 11.42
N ASP A 54 10.94 -7.70 12.19
CA ASP A 54 10.98 -7.77 13.65
C ASP A 54 10.89 -9.23 14.09
N LYS A 55 11.19 -9.50 15.37
CA LYS A 55 10.93 -10.81 15.94
C LYS A 55 9.43 -11.11 15.81
N PRO A 56 9.06 -12.29 15.26
CA PRO A 56 7.73 -12.83 15.39
C PRO A 56 7.10 -12.58 16.75
N CYS A 57 5.86 -12.09 16.77
CA CYS A 57 5.09 -12.00 18.00
C CYS A 57 3.65 -12.48 17.78
N SER A 58 2.95 -12.77 18.88
CA SER A 58 1.53 -13.07 18.81
C SER A 58 0.74 -11.82 18.42
N TYR A 59 -0.45 -12.02 17.86
CA TYR A 59 -1.34 -10.92 17.53
C TYR A 59 -1.66 -10.05 18.75
N GLU A 60 -1.87 -10.64 19.92
CA GLU A 60 -2.21 -9.92 21.16
C GLU A 60 -1.05 -9.00 21.55
N ASN A 61 0.19 -9.46 21.43
CA ASN A 61 1.37 -8.64 21.71
C ASN A 61 1.55 -7.54 20.66
N PHE A 62 1.28 -7.83 19.38
CA PHE A 62 1.25 -6.82 18.33
C PHE A 62 0.21 -5.73 18.63
N VAL A 63 -1.03 -6.11 18.92
CA VAL A 63 -2.12 -5.17 19.24
C VAL A 63 -1.78 -4.35 20.47
N LYS A 64 -1.29 -4.97 21.56
CA LYS A 64 -0.86 -4.22 22.77
C LYS A 64 0.24 -3.21 22.45
N LYS A 65 1.23 -3.57 21.61
CA LYS A 65 2.27 -2.64 21.13
C LYS A 65 1.65 -1.49 20.35
N CYS A 66 0.64 -1.78 19.52
CA CYS A 66 -0.07 -0.78 18.72
C CYS A 66 -0.93 0.16 19.58
N GLU A 67 -1.76 -0.37 20.47
CA GLU A 67 -2.60 0.40 21.39
C GLU A 67 -1.77 1.29 22.31
N LYS A 68 -0.60 0.80 22.78
CA LYS A 68 0.37 1.60 23.53
C LYS A 68 0.97 2.75 22.70
N PHE A 69 1.07 2.59 21.39
CA PHE A 69 1.51 3.66 20.50
C PHE A 69 0.37 4.66 20.25
N ASP A 70 -0.84 4.17 19.95
CA ASP A 70 -2.03 4.97 19.72
C ASP A 70 -2.42 5.80 20.96
N SER A 71 -2.24 5.28 22.17
CA SER A 71 -2.52 6.01 23.42
C SER A 71 -1.64 7.25 23.62
N GLN A 72 -0.50 7.33 22.93
CA GLN A 72 0.35 8.52 22.91
C GLN A 72 -0.23 9.63 22.02
N LYS A 73 -1.36 9.37 21.33
CA LYS A 73 -2.06 10.30 20.43
C LYS A 73 -1.15 10.91 19.37
N THR A 74 -0.10 10.17 18.98
CA THR A 74 0.89 10.58 17.98
C THR A 74 0.28 10.73 16.59
N LEU A 75 -0.81 10.01 16.31
CA LEU A 75 -1.52 9.94 15.04
C LEU A 75 -2.96 10.49 15.08
N ASP A 76 -3.37 11.23 16.12
CA ASP A 76 -4.71 11.85 16.15
C ASP A 76 -4.73 13.17 15.37
N PHE A 77 -5.46 13.20 14.24
CA PHE A 77 -5.48 14.31 13.28
C PHE A 77 -6.87 14.95 13.14
N PRO A 78 -7.07 16.23 13.55
CA PRO A 78 -8.31 16.95 13.27
C PRO A 78 -8.28 17.51 11.84
N GLY A 79 -8.77 16.73 10.87
CA GLY A 79 -8.95 17.17 9.47
C GLY A 79 -7.67 17.15 8.58
N PRO A 80 -7.83 17.35 7.26
CA PRO A 80 -6.78 17.09 6.26
C PRO A 80 -5.63 18.11 6.25
N THR A 81 -5.90 19.40 6.51
CA THR A 81 -4.84 20.42 6.56
C THR A 81 -3.91 20.21 7.75
N ILE A 82 -4.48 19.81 8.89
CA ILE A 82 -3.73 19.52 10.10
C ILE A 82 -3.07 18.13 10.03
N PHE A 83 -3.69 17.18 9.31
CA PHE A 83 -3.12 15.86 9.03
C PHE A 83 -1.69 16.00 8.50
N TRP A 84 -1.47 16.76 7.43
CA TRP A 84 -0.13 16.86 6.83
C TRP A 84 0.90 17.53 7.75
N ASN A 85 0.51 18.58 8.45
CA ASN A 85 1.43 19.25 9.39
C ASN A 85 1.82 18.34 10.56
N LYS A 86 0.87 17.57 11.08
CA LYS A 86 1.13 16.61 12.15
C LYS A 86 1.88 15.38 11.64
N MET A 87 1.63 14.93 10.40
CA MET A 87 2.40 13.87 9.73
C MET A 87 3.85 14.30 9.54
N PHE A 88 4.09 15.52 9.05
CA PHE A 88 5.42 16.09 8.93
C PHE A 88 6.12 16.17 10.29
N ARG A 89 5.43 16.66 11.33
CA ARG A 89 5.96 16.69 12.72
C ARG A 89 6.23 15.30 13.26
N MET A 90 5.38 14.31 12.96
CA MET A 90 5.59 12.93 13.35
C MET A 90 6.85 12.38 12.69
N PHE A 91 6.96 12.43 11.37
CA PHE A 91 8.11 11.92 10.65
C PHE A 91 9.39 12.64 11.05
N ARG A 92 9.36 13.97 11.19
CA ARG A 92 10.48 14.74 11.76
C ARG A 92 10.83 14.27 13.17
N GLY A 93 9.83 13.97 13.99
CA GLY A 93 10.04 13.43 15.34
C GLY A 93 10.59 12.00 15.34
N VAL A 94 10.18 11.16 14.38
CA VAL A 94 10.72 9.79 14.17
C VAL A 94 12.21 9.84 13.83
N LEU A 95 12.62 10.85 13.05
CA LEU A 95 14.00 11.07 12.66
C LEU A 95 14.90 11.61 13.78
N GLN A 96 14.32 12.28 14.78
CA GLN A 96 15.07 12.76 15.93
C GLN A 96 15.37 11.59 16.88
N GLU A 97 16.65 11.32 17.12
CA GLU A 97 17.15 10.17 17.89
C GLU A 97 16.49 9.99 19.27
N LYS A 98 15.98 11.07 19.87
CA LYS A 98 15.24 11.03 21.15
C LYS A 98 13.98 10.14 21.11
N ARG A 99 13.41 9.81 19.94
CA ARG A 99 12.30 8.85 19.81
C ARG A 99 12.72 7.40 19.53
N ARG A 100 13.99 7.09 19.25
CA ARG A 100 14.46 5.69 19.08
C ARG A 100 14.10 4.80 20.29
N LYS A 101 13.99 5.38 21.49
CA LYS A 101 13.60 4.67 22.73
C LYS A 101 12.08 4.40 22.88
N LYS A 102 11.20 5.00 22.07
CA LYS A 102 9.72 4.86 22.20
C LYS A 102 9.06 3.91 21.18
N GLY A 103 9.86 3.28 20.32
CA GLY A 103 9.40 2.29 19.33
C GLY A 103 8.99 2.90 17.99
N PHE A 104 9.11 2.10 16.93
CA PHE A 104 8.63 2.44 15.58
C PHE A 104 7.25 1.84 15.32
N PRO A 105 6.49 2.38 14.36
CA PRO A 105 5.22 1.79 13.97
C PRO A 105 5.45 0.38 13.41
N SER A 106 4.73 -0.59 13.97
CA SER A 106 4.74 -1.96 13.46
C SER A 106 3.69 -2.11 12.37
N TYR A 107 4.00 -2.96 11.39
CA TYR A 107 3.08 -3.39 10.36
C TYR A 107 3.08 -4.92 10.23
N VAL A 108 1.92 -5.50 9.95
CA VAL A 108 1.78 -6.89 9.54
C VAL A 108 1.27 -6.92 8.12
N PHE A 109 1.95 -7.74 7.34
CA PHE A 109 1.68 -7.94 5.93
C PHE A 109 1.61 -9.46 5.68
N ASP A 110 0.40 -9.98 5.56
CA ASP A 110 0.17 -11.42 5.30
C ASP A 110 -0.43 -11.61 3.91
N LYS A 111 0.29 -12.33 3.06
CA LYS A 111 -0.09 -12.60 1.66
C LYS A 111 -0.89 -13.90 1.61
N ASP A 112 -1.82 -14.01 0.64
CA ASP A 112 -2.70 -15.18 0.46
C ASP A 112 -3.63 -15.44 1.66
N PHE A 113 -4.24 -14.37 2.18
CA PHE A 113 -5.22 -14.45 3.26
C PHE A 113 -6.43 -13.54 3.02
N SER A 114 -7.63 -14.05 3.33
CA SER A 114 -8.89 -13.31 3.19
C SER A 114 -9.79 -13.47 4.43
N LEU A 115 -10.20 -12.32 4.98
CA LEU A 115 -11.15 -12.20 6.08
C LEU A 115 -12.60 -12.42 5.63
N PHE A 116 -12.91 -12.30 4.34
CA PHE A 116 -14.22 -12.68 3.78
C PHE A 116 -14.38 -14.21 3.82
N PRO A 117 -15.52 -14.78 4.28
CA PRO A 117 -15.80 -16.21 4.17
C PRO A 117 -15.61 -16.78 2.78
N LYS A 118 -15.36 -18.10 2.73
CA LYS A 118 -15.42 -18.83 1.47
C LYS A 118 -16.85 -18.79 0.91
N GLU A 119 -17.84 -19.11 1.73
CA GLU A 119 -19.27 -19.14 1.37
C GLU A 119 -19.98 -17.78 1.53
N THR A 120 -19.28 -16.66 1.32
CA THR A 120 -19.93 -15.36 1.45
C THR A 120 -20.79 -15.08 0.22
N THR A 121 -22.02 -14.62 0.43
CA THR A 121 -22.92 -14.10 -0.63
C THR A 121 -22.73 -12.60 -0.89
N PHE A 122 -21.69 -11.99 -0.32
CA PHE A 122 -21.46 -10.57 -0.43
C PHE A 122 -20.66 -10.27 -1.69
N ASP A 123 -21.30 -9.66 -2.68
CA ASP A 123 -20.76 -9.48 -4.04
C ASP A 123 -19.40 -8.77 -4.10
N TRP A 124 -19.13 -7.87 -3.16
CA TRP A 124 -17.90 -7.06 -3.14
C TRP A 124 -16.75 -7.70 -2.33
N HIS A 125 -16.81 -9.02 -2.09
CA HIS A 125 -15.66 -9.72 -1.51
C HIS A 125 -14.50 -9.80 -2.51
N LEU A 126 -13.27 -9.60 -2.02
CA LEU A 126 -12.11 -9.41 -2.91
C LEU A 126 -11.60 -10.71 -3.56
N THR A 127 -11.94 -11.87 -3.00
CA THR A 127 -11.38 -13.16 -3.42
C THR A 127 -11.60 -13.50 -4.91
N PRO A 128 -12.79 -13.31 -5.52
CA PRO A 128 -13.05 -13.69 -6.91
C PRO A 128 -12.31 -12.82 -7.93
N LEU A 129 -11.75 -11.68 -7.52
CA LEU A 129 -11.00 -10.81 -8.41
C LEU A 129 -9.76 -11.50 -8.99
N ASN A 130 -9.28 -12.56 -8.36
CA ASN A 130 -8.23 -13.42 -8.91
C ASN A 130 -8.59 -14.02 -10.29
N LYS A 131 -9.88 -14.24 -10.57
CA LYS A 131 -10.35 -14.77 -11.86
C LYS A 131 -10.22 -13.75 -12.99
N THR A 132 -10.18 -12.45 -12.66
CA THR A 132 -10.05 -11.38 -13.67
C THR A 132 -8.71 -11.44 -14.40
N PHE A 133 -7.70 -12.11 -13.84
CA PHE A 133 -6.38 -12.29 -14.44
C PHE A 133 -6.36 -13.35 -15.54
N LEU A 134 -7.26 -14.35 -15.49
CA LEU A 134 -7.19 -15.56 -16.34
C LEU A 134 -7.07 -15.26 -17.84
N PRO A 135 -7.79 -14.28 -18.43
CA PRO A 135 -7.65 -13.96 -19.85
C PRO A 135 -6.26 -13.42 -20.24
N PHE A 136 -5.53 -12.86 -19.28
CA PHE A 136 -4.27 -12.15 -19.51
C PHE A 136 -3.04 -12.99 -19.14
N LEU A 137 -3.22 -14.11 -18.45
CA LEU A 137 -2.15 -15.02 -18.08
C LEU A 137 -1.77 -15.95 -19.24
N LYS A 138 -0.48 -16.28 -19.33
CA LYS A 138 -0.01 -17.40 -20.16
C LYS A 138 -0.64 -18.69 -19.67
N GLU A 139 -0.83 -19.64 -20.58
CA GLU A 139 -1.61 -20.85 -20.35
C GLU A 139 -1.15 -21.64 -19.14
N GLU A 140 0.17 -21.78 -18.97
CA GLU A 140 0.80 -22.50 -17.86
C GLU A 140 0.50 -21.90 -16.47
N PHE A 141 0.15 -20.61 -16.39
CA PHE A 141 -0.16 -19.90 -15.15
C PHE A 141 -1.66 -19.77 -14.86
N ARG A 142 -2.55 -20.30 -15.71
CA ARG A 142 -4.01 -20.14 -15.56
C ARG A 142 -4.60 -21.00 -14.46
N ASP A 143 -3.97 -22.12 -14.11
CA ASP A 143 -4.43 -22.94 -12.99
C ASP A 143 -4.12 -22.26 -11.65
N MET A 144 -5.12 -21.58 -11.09
CA MET A 144 -5.03 -20.89 -9.80
C MET A 144 -5.14 -21.85 -8.59
N HIS A 145 -5.40 -23.14 -8.80
CA HIS A 145 -5.31 -24.15 -7.74
C HIS A 145 -3.87 -24.52 -7.44
N ASN A 146 -3.00 -24.48 -8.44
CA ASN A 146 -1.56 -24.62 -8.26
C ASN A 146 -0.99 -23.43 -7.45
N PRO A 147 -0.43 -23.65 -6.25
CA PRO A 147 0.17 -22.59 -5.43
C PRO A 147 1.29 -21.83 -6.15
N ASP A 148 2.04 -22.47 -7.04
CA ASP A 148 3.17 -21.85 -7.76
C ASP A 148 2.71 -20.81 -8.79
N ASN A 149 1.48 -20.97 -9.29
CA ASN A 149 0.84 -20.06 -10.23
C ASN A 149 0.24 -18.83 -9.55
N LYS A 150 0.01 -18.89 -8.24
CA LYS A 150 -0.42 -17.74 -7.46
C LYS A 150 0.70 -16.69 -7.39
N MET A 151 0.30 -15.44 -7.36
CA MET A 151 1.16 -14.28 -7.11
C MET A 151 0.71 -13.66 -5.78
N PRO A 152 1.28 -14.09 -4.65
CA PRO A 152 0.78 -13.71 -3.34
C PRO A 152 0.74 -12.19 -3.13
N GLY A 153 -0.43 -11.66 -2.78
CA GLY A 153 -0.67 -10.22 -2.62
C GLY A 153 -1.01 -9.46 -3.90
N ILE A 154 -0.88 -10.10 -5.07
CA ILE A 154 -1.27 -9.56 -6.38
C ILE A 154 -2.63 -10.14 -6.78
N ASN A 155 -2.66 -11.40 -7.22
CA ASN A 155 -3.88 -12.12 -7.58
C ASN A 155 -4.43 -12.94 -6.41
N THR A 156 -3.88 -12.77 -5.22
CA THR A 156 -4.47 -13.24 -3.97
C THR A 156 -4.59 -12.10 -2.99
N CYS A 157 -5.54 -12.23 -2.07
CA CYS A 157 -5.77 -11.22 -1.06
C CYS A 157 -4.60 -11.11 -0.07
N GLN A 158 -4.37 -9.88 0.37
CA GLN A 158 -3.38 -9.53 1.38
C GLN A 158 -4.06 -8.86 2.57
N LEU A 159 -3.70 -9.28 3.79
CA LEU A 159 -4.12 -8.67 5.04
C LEU A 159 -3.10 -7.61 5.47
N LEU A 160 -3.63 -6.45 5.86
CA LEU A 160 -2.88 -5.27 6.25
C LEU A 160 -3.29 -4.86 7.67
N LEU A 161 -2.35 -4.94 8.62
CA LEU A 161 -2.57 -4.51 10.00
C LEU A 161 -1.47 -3.54 10.44
N GLY A 162 -1.84 -2.40 11.05
CA GLY A 162 -0.87 -1.51 11.70
C GLY A 162 -1.01 -0.05 11.28
N HIS A 163 0.09 0.70 11.36
CA HIS A 163 0.05 2.18 11.46
C HIS A 163 0.63 2.96 10.26
N ALA A 164 1.40 2.36 9.35
CA ALA A 164 1.92 3.09 8.19
C ALA A 164 2.28 2.15 7.03
N GLY A 165 2.09 2.61 5.79
CA GLY A 165 2.64 2.02 4.58
C GLY A 165 3.53 3.03 3.84
N GLY A 166 4.32 2.56 2.88
CA GLY A 166 5.11 3.40 1.97
C GLY A 166 4.33 3.85 0.74
N GLY A 167 5.00 4.58 -0.16
CA GLY A 167 4.46 4.97 -1.46
C GLY A 167 4.97 4.14 -2.62
N HIS A 168 4.09 3.87 -3.60
CA HIS A 168 4.38 3.05 -4.77
C HIS A 168 3.33 3.16 -5.88
N VAL A 169 3.63 2.54 -7.03
CA VAL A 169 2.64 2.06 -8.02
C VAL A 169 2.61 0.53 -7.92
N GLU A 170 1.42 -0.06 -8.03
CA GLU A 170 1.24 -1.52 -8.02
C GLU A 170 2.05 -2.23 -9.10
N ASN A 171 2.38 -3.51 -8.89
CA ASN A 171 3.14 -4.29 -9.86
C ASN A 171 2.46 -4.29 -11.25
N VAL A 172 3.26 -4.11 -12.30
CA VAL A 172 2.79 -4.08 -13.70
C VAL A 172 1.65 -3.06 -13.94
N ASN A 173 1.60 -1.98 -13.16
CA ASN A 173 0.55 -0.95 -13.22
C ASN A 173 -0.87 -1.46 -12.96
N LEU A 174 -1.00 -2.62 -12.30
CA LEU A 174 -2.31 -3.20 -11.98
C LEU A 174 -3.16 -2.25 -11.12
N PRO A 175 -4.48 -2.18 -11.34
CA PRO A 175 -5.37 -1.51 -10.42
C PRO A 175 -5.49 -2.32 -9.11
N PRO A 176 -5.27 -1.72 -7.93
CA PRO A 176 -5.58 -2.30 -6.65
C PRO A 176 -7.00 -1.95 -6.21
N ILE A 177 -7.56 -2.81 -5.36
CA ILE A 177 -8.72 -2.53 -4.53
C ILE A 177 -8.36 -2.75 -3.06
N ASN A 178 -8.76 -1.83 -2.20
CA ASN A 178 -8.54 -1.89 -0.76
C ASN A 178 -9.86 -1.75 -0.01
N TYR A 179 -10.16 -2.69 0.88
CA TYR A 179 -11.31 -2.67 1.77
C TYR A 179 -10.89 -2.46 3.23
N HIS A 180 -11.50 -1.49 3.90
CA HIS A 180 -11.21 -1.16 5.29
C HIS A 180 -12.15 -1.88 6.27
N HIS A 181 -11.73 -3.00 6.83
CA HIS A 181 -12.58 -3.79 7.74
C HIS A 181 -12.89 -3.11 9.09
N SER A 182 -11.89 -2.53 9.77
CA SER A 182 -12.08 -1.93 11.10
C SER A 182 -10.91 -1.05 11.54
N GLY A 183 -11.08 -0.30 12.62
CA GLY A 183 -10.04 0.50 13.26
C GLY A 183 -9.95 1.94 12.76
N LYS A 184 -8.80 2.56 12.97
CA LYS A 184 -8.54 3.98 12.68
C LYS A 184 -8.43 4.24 11.16
N PRO A 185 -8.81 5.43 10.65
CA PRO A 185 -8.80 5.75 9.22
C PRO A 185 -7.43 5.59 8.53
N LYS A 186 -7.47 5.46 7.21
CA LYS A 186 -6.30 5.60 6.32
C LYS A 186 -6.38 6.89 5.52
N TYR A 187 -5.24 7.46 5.22
CA TYR A 187 -5.10 8.65 4.41
C TYR A 187 -4.26 8.31 3.19
N TRP A 188 -4.85 8.53 2.03
CA TRP A 188 -4.27 8.24 0.73
C TRP A 188 -3.85 9.55 0.08
N VAL A 189 -2.70 9.51 -0.59
CA VAL A 189 -2.31 10.53 -1.57
C VAL A 189 -2.14 9.82 -2.88
N VAL A 190 -2.71 10.38 -3.94
CA VAL A 190 -2.63 9.82 -5.27
C VAL A 190 -2.21 10.87 -6.27
N VAL A 191 -1.40 10.46 -7.24
CA VAL A 191 -1.01 11.24 -8.41
C VAL A 191 -1.48 10.47 -9.63
N ALA A 192 -2.23 11.14 -10.50
CA ALA A 192 -2.76 10.52 -11.71
C ALA A 192 -1.65 10.04 -12.64
N GLU A 193 -1.87 8.93 -13.34
CA GLU A 193 -0.91 8.34 -14.28
C GLU A 193 -0.45 9.33 -15.35
N LYS A 194 -1.33 10.21 -15.85
CA LYS A 194 -0.98 11.26 -16.82
C LYS A 194 0.12 12.24 -16.35
N TYR A 195 0.38 12.31 -15.04
CA TYR A 195 1.48 13.09 -14.46
C TYR A 195 2.71 12.23 -14.14
N GLY A 196 2.73 10.97 -14.57
CA GLY A 196 3.78 9.99 -14.25
C GLY A 196 5.17 10.41 -14.73
N VAL A 197 5.28 11.00 -15.92
CA VAL A 197 6.55 11.55 -16.43
C VAL A 197 7.07 12.67 -15.52
N LEU A 198 6.21 13.65 -15.21
CA LEU A 198 6.54 14.76 -14.32
C LEU A 198 6.88 14.27 -12.90
N LEU A 199 6.18 13.23 -12.43
CA LEU A 199 6.46 12.59 -11.15
C LEU A 199 7.83 11.92 -11.15
N LYS A 200 8.16 11.16 -12.20
CA LYS A 200 9.47 10.53 -12.37
C LYS A 200 10.60 11.56 -12.40
N GLU A 201 10.42 12.67 -13.12
CA GLU A 201 11.37 13.77 -13.13
C GLU A 201 11.55 14.41 -11.74
N PHE A 202 10.45 14.59 -11.02
CA PHE A 202 10.47 15.04 -9.64
C PHE A 202 11.27 14.08 -8.77
N PHE A 203 10.99 12.78 -8.79
CA PHE A 203 11.74 11.80 -8.01
C PHE A 203 13.22 11.82 -8.43
N ARG A 204 13.55 11.77 -9.72
CA ARG A 204 14.93 11.82 -10.24
C ARG A 204 15.70 13.05 -9.76
N LYS A 205 15.06 14.22 -9.71
CA LYS A 205 15.67 15.45 -9.20
C LYS A 205 15.90 15.42 -7.69
N ASN A 206 15.03 14.75 -6.93
CA ASN A 206 15.05 14.76 -5.47
C ASN A 206 15.86 13.60 -4.85
N ILE A 207 16.01 12.49 -5.57
CA ILE A 207 16.74 11.28 -5.15
C ILE A 207 17.67 10.75 -6.25
N PRO A 208 18.61 11.57 -6.77
CA PRO A 208 19.42 11.21 -7.92
C PRO A 208 20.24 9.92 -7.70
N SER A 209 20.77 9.70 -6.50
CA SER A 209 21.55 8.50 -6.16
C SER A 209 20.76 7.20 -6.35
N PHE A 210 19.45 7.21 -6.08
CA PHE A 210 18.62 6.02 -6.31
C PHE A 210 18.34 5.78 -7.79
N TYR A 211 18.36 6.84 -8.61
CA TYR A 211 18.22 6.74 -10.07
C TYR A 211 19.49 6.30 -10.78
N GLU A 212 20.66 6.49 -10.15
CA GLU A 212 21.92 5.89 -10.60
C GLU A 212 21.86 4.36 -10.52
N GLU A 213 21.22 3.83 -9.47
CA GLU A 213 21.03 2.38 -9.29
C GLU A 213 19.84 1.83 -10.09
N CYS A 214 18.75 2.59 -10.23
CA CYS A 214 17.54 2.14 -10.91
C CYS A 214 16.76 3.29 -11.55
N ARG A 215 16.52 3.19 -12.87
CA ARG A 215 15.74 4.18 -13.63
C ARG A 215 14.27 4.30 -13.23
N SER A 216 13.77 3.36 -12.43
CA SER A 216 12.38 3.27 -11.97
C SER A 216 12.31 3.31 -10.43
N ALA A 217 13.23 4.05 -9.81
CA ALA A 217 13.36 4.11 -8.36
C ALA A 217 12.09 4.59 -7.65
N GLU A 218 11.29 5.46 -8.26
CA GLU A 218 10.00 5.92 -7.73
C GLU A 218 9.01 4.80 -7.43
N LEU A 219 9.21 3.61 -8.03
CA LEU A 219 8.39 2.43 -7.85
C LEU A 219 8.84 1.54 -6.69
N HIS A 220 10.01 1.82 -6.11
CA HIS A 220 10.47 1.10 -4.93
C HIS A 220 9.60 1.56 -3.76
N LYS A 221 8.91 0.62 -3.09
CA LYS A 221 7.86 0.85 -2.07
C LYS A 221 8.35 1.52 -0.76
N TYR A 222 9.46 2.27 -0.84
CA TYR A 222 10.25 2.81 0.25
C TYR A 222 10.18 4.33 0.36
N PHE A 223 9.59 5.05 -0.60
CA PHE A 223 9.57 6.51 -0.53
C PHE A 223 8.26 7.03 0.06
N LEU A 224 8.39 8.02 0.95
CA LEU A 224 7.27 8.84 1.38
C LEU A 224 7.61 10.30 1.17
N VAL A 225 6.71 11.01 0.49
CA VAL A 225 6.90 12.40 0.08
C VAL A 225 5.79 13.24 0.70
N MET A 226 6.15 14.37 1.31
CA MET A 226 5.17 15.35 1.74
C MET A 226 4.46 15.96 0.53
N PRO A 227 3.11 15.96 0.44
CA PRO A 227 2.40 16.48 -0.73
C PRO A 227 2.66 17.96 -1.02
N GLN A 228 3.11 18.72 -0.03
CA GLN A 228 3.59 20.09 -0.20
C GLN A 228 4.73 20.19 -1.22
N LEU A 229 5.58 19.15 -1.32
CA LEU A 229 6.66 19.10 -2.30
C LEU A 229 6.14 18.91 -3.73
N PHE A 230 5.03 18.18 -3.93
CA PHE A 230 4.36 18.10 -5.22
C PHE A 230 3.79 19.45 -5.64
N LYS A 231 3.15 20.16 -4.70
CA LYS A 231 2.61 21.51 -4.94
C LYS A 231 3.71 22.54 -5.24
N ALA A 232 4.86 22.41 -4.58
CA ALA A 232 6.00 23.31 -4.74
C ALA A 232 6.93 22.93 -5.91
N ASN A 233 6.66 21.83 -6.61
CA ASN A 233 7.39 21.51 -7.84
C ASN A 233 7.06 22.53 -8.94
N ASP A 234 7.95 22.65 -9.92
CA ASP A 234 7.74 23.49 -11.10
C ASP A 234 7.92 22.64 -12.37
N PRO A 235 6.86 22.40 -13.17
CA PRO A 235 5.47 22.77 -12.87
C PRO A 235 4.89 21.99 -11.68
N PRO A 236 3.86 22.50 -10.97
CA PRO A 236 3.24 21.79 -9.86
C PRO A 236 2.68 20.43 -10.28
N ILE A 237 2.84 19.41 -9.44
CA ILE A 237 2.30 18.06 -9.68
C ILE A 237 0.92 17.97 -9.03
N PRO A 238 -0.18 17.80 -9.81
CA PRO A 238 -1.51 17.67 -9.23
C PRO A 238 -1.68 16.32 -8.52
N PHE A 239 -2.24 16.36 -7.31
CA PHE A 239 -2.51 15.19 -6.49
C PHE A 239 -3.88 15.32 -5.80
N HIS A 240 -4.43 14.18 -5.38
CA HIS A 240 -5.63 14.13 -4.55
C HIS A 240 -5.34 13.42 -3.22
N CYS A 241 -6.06 13.85 -2.18
CA CYS A 241 -6.00 13.21 -0.87
C CYS A 241 -7.36 12.61 -0.52
N PHE A 242 -7.38 11.39 0.00
CA PHE A 242 -8.60 10.71 0.43
C PHE A 242 -8.48 10.20 1.86
N LYS A 243 -9.57 10.26 2.61
CA LYS A 243 -9.70 9.61 3.90
C LYS A 243 -10.56 8.35 3.73
N GLN A 244 -9.98 7.19 4.00
CA GLN A 244 -10.67 5.91 4.03
C GLN A 244 -11.07 5.59 5.46
N CYS A 245 -12.36 5.45 5.70
CA CYS A 245 -12.92 5.01 6.97
C CYS A 245 -13.31 3.53 6.91
N LYS A 246 -13.69 2.96 8.06
CA LYS A 246 -14.23 1.60 8.14
C LYS A 246 -15.42 1.44 7.19
N GLY A 247 -15.41 0.36 6.41
CA GLY A 247 -16.45 0.01 5.44
C GLY A 247 -16.22 0.59 4.04
N ASP A 248 -15.23 1.47 3.87
CA ASP A 248 -14.95 2.07 2.57
C ASP A 248 -14.05 1.18 1.71
N TYR A 249 -14.35 1.19 0.42
CA TYR A 249 -13.48 0.69 -0.64
C TYR A 249 -12.76 1.87 -1.31
N ILE A 250 -11.47 1.67 -1.59
CA ILE A 250 -10.70 2.52 -2.49
C ILE A 250 -10.19 1.65 -3.63
N ILE A 251 -10.46 2.10 -4.86
CA ILE A 251 -9.92 1.52 -6.09
C ILE A 251 -9.10 2.61 -6.77
N THR A 252 -7.83 2.32 -7.09
CA THR A 252 -7.02 3.22 -7.92
C THR A 252 -6.97 2.70 -9.35
N PHE A 253 -6.93 3.63 -10.31
CA PHE A 253 -6.82 3.26 -11.73
C PHE A 253 -5.40 2.75 -12.05
N PRO A 254 -5.23 2.03 -13.17
CA PRO A 254 -3.92 1.61 -13.65
C PRO A 254 -2.88 2.75 -13.66
N GLY A 255 -1.66 2.44 -13.24
CA GLY A 255 -0.53 3.38 -13.27
C GLY A 255 -0.61 4.56 -12.28
N VAL A 256 -1.64 4.62 -11.43
CA VAL A 256 -1.76 5.67 -10.41
C VAL A 256 -0.73 5.46 -9.30
N PHE A 257 0.15 6.45 -9.13
CA PHE A 257 1.06 6.51 -7.99
C PHE A 257 0.30 6.87 -6.73
N HIS A 258 0.56 6.16 -5.63
CA HIS A 258 -0.10 6.44 -4.37
C HIS A 258 0.76 6.08 -3.15
N PHE A 259 0.44 6.68 -2.02
CA PHE A 259 0.96 6.24 -0.72
C PHE A 259 -0.13 6.29 0.34
N VAL A 260 -0.01 5.42 1.34
CA VAL A 260 -1.03 5.21 2.36
C VAL A 260 -0.46 5.32 3.75
N VAL A 261 -1.09 6.17 4.55
CA VAL A 261 -0.75 6.36 5.96
C VAL A 261 -1.95 5.99 6.81
N ASN A 262 -1.76 5.12 7.80
CA ASN A 262 -2.81 4.85 8.77
C ASN A 262 -2.71 5.83 9.94
N SER A 263 -3.84 6.33 10.45
CA SER A 263 -3.85 7.20 11.63
C SER A 263 -3.92 6.43 12.95
N GLY A 264 -3.55 5.15 12.94
CA GLY A 264 -3.59 4.29 14.11
C GLY A 264 -3.78 2.82 13.71
N LEU A 265 -3.98 1.95 14.70
CA LEU A 265 -4.26 0.54 14.45
C LEU A 265 -5.53 0.37 13.62
N ASN A 266 -5.40 -0.32 12.49
CA ASN A 266 -6.52 -0.72 11.67
C ASN A 266 -6.33 -2.08 11.00
N VAL A 267 -7.43 -2.58 10.45
CA VAL A 267 -7.52 -3.83 9.69
C VAL A 267 -8.03 -3.49 8.30
N ALA A 268 -7.25 -3.84 7.28
CA ALA A 268 -7.66 -3.77 5.88
C ALA A 268 -7.27 -5.04 5.13
N GLN A 269 -7.92 -5.23 4.00
CA GLN A 269 -7.55 -6.23 3.03
C GLN A 269 -7.44 -5.57 1.66
N ALA A 270 -6.50 -6.02 0.84
CA ALA A 270 -6.35 -5.56 -0.52
C ALA A 270 -6.06 -6.72 -1.48
N THR A 271 -6.22 -6.48 -2.77
CA THR A 271 -5.76 -7.33 -3.87
C THR A 271 -5.71 -6.49 -5.14
N ASN A 272 -5.14 -7.02 -6.21
CA ASN A 272 -5.24 -6.43 -7.53
C ASN A 272 -6.33 -7.14 -8.34
N PHE A 273 -6.72 -6.52 -9.44
CA PHE A 273 -7.59 -7.12 -10.45
C PHE A 273 -7.09 -6.69 -11.84
N ALA A 274 -7.58 -7.33 -12.89
CA ALA A 274 -7.21 -7.01 -14.26
C ALA A 274 -8.45 -6.78 -15.13
N PHE A 275 -8.32 -5.89 -16.11
CA PHE A 275 -9.34 -5.63 -17.12
C PHE A 275 -8.64 -5.20 -18.43
N PRO A 276 -9.27 -5.32 -19.61
CA PRO A 276 -8.58 -5.17 -20.89
C PRO A 276 -7.77 -3.87 -21.04
N GLU A 277 -8.33 -2.75 -20.61
CA GLU A 277 -7.72 -1.43 -20.75
C GLU A 277 -6.45 -1.26 -19.89
N TRP A 278 -6.27 -2.06 -18.83
CA TRP A 278 -5.03 -2.09 -18.05
C TRP A 278 -3.81 -2.48 -18.90
N LEU A 279 -3.99 -3.28 -19.96
CA LEU A 279 -2.88 -3.74 -20.81
C LEU A 279 -2.09 -2.58 -21.43
N LEU A 280 -2.74 -1.46 -21.76
CA LEU A 280 -2.07 -0.27 -22.28
C LEU A 280 -1.05 0.28 -21.28
N PHE A 281 -1.44 0.34 -20.01
CA PHE A 281 -0.58 0.79 -18.92
C PHE A 281 0.50 -0.22 -18.56
N ALA A 282 0.18 -1.52 -18.65
CA ALA A 282 1.14 -2.59 -18.43
C ALA A 282 2.28 -2.55 -19.45
N LYS A 283 1.95 -2.38 -20.73
CA LYS A 283 2.92 -2.30 -21.84
C LYS A 283 3.78 -1.05 -21.79
N ALA A 284 3.22 0.08 -21.37
CA ALA A 284 3.94 1.34 -21.22
C ALA A 284 4.90 1.36 -20.02
N ARG A 285 4.82 0.38 -19.12
CA ARG A 285 5.60 0.38 -17.88
C ARG A 285 7.06 0.03 -18.14
N GLU A 286 7.94 0.97 -17.81
CA GLU A 286 9.36 0.66 -17.65
C GLU A 286 9.58 -0.25 -16.43
N GLY A 287 10.23 -1.39 -16.66
CA GLY A 287 10.53 -2.35 -15.60
C GLY A 287 11.52 -1.80 -14.57
N CYS A 288 11.52 -2.42 -13.38
CA CYS A 288 12.64 -2.33 -12.45
C CYS A 288 13.37 -3.67 -12.46
N SER A 289 14.69 -3.64 -12.64
CA SER A 289 15.56 -4.83 -12.62
C SER A 289 16.44 -4.89 -11.38
N CYS A 290 16.35 -3.92 -10.47
CA CYS A 290 17.17 -3.92 -9.26
C CYS A 290 16.55 -4.80 -8.16
N VAL A 291 17.39 -5.14 -7.18
CA VAL A 291 17.06 -6.01 -6.04
C VAL A 291 15.94 -5.47 -5.13
N TYR A 292 15.61 -4.18 -5.27
CA TYR A 292 14.64 -3.47 -4.44
C TYR A 292 13.20 -3.52 -4.95
N SER A 293 12.96 -4.09 -6.14
CA SER A 293 11.60 -4.35 -6.60
C SER A 293 11.20 -5.81 -6.33
N GLU A 294 9.97 -6.03 -5.85
CA GLU A 294 9.32 -7.34 -6.03
C GLU A 294 9.40 -7.67 -7.51
N SER A 295 10.04 -8.79 -7.86
CA SER A 295 10.59 -9.03 -9.20
C SER A 295 9.56 -8.72 -10.28
N PHE A 296 9.61 -7.49 -10.80
CA PHE A 296 8.70 -7.01 -11.84
C PHE A 296 8.70 -8.02 -12.99
N ILE A 297 9.89 -8.53 -13.32
CA ILE A 297 10.14 -9.59 -14.29
C ILE A 297 9.37 -10.87 -13.97
N ALA A 298 9.36 -11.35 -12.73
CA ALA A 298 8.68 -12.59 -12.37
C ALA A 298 7.14 -12.47 -12.38
N VAL A 299 6.63 -11.26 -12.17
CA VAL A 299 5.21 -10.97 -12.31
C VAL A 299 4.86 -10.80 -13.78
N SER A 300 5.59 -9.95 -14.51
CA SER A 300 5.32 -9.63 -15.92
C SER A 300 5.47 -10.87 -16.82
N SER A 301 6.41 -11.76 -16.52
CA SER A 301 6.64 -12.98 -17.31
C SER A 301 5.46 -13.95 -17.29
N ARG A 302 4.52 -13.80 -16.36
CA ARG A 302 3.30 -14.63 -16.26
C ARG A 302 2.17 -14.18 -17.17
N PHE A 303 2.25 -12.97 -17.71
CA PHE A 303 1.22 -12.37 -18.55
C PHE A 303 1.57 -12.46 -20.04
N ASN A 304 0.53 -12.44 -20.88
CA ASN A 304 0.63 -12.23 -22.33
C ASN A 304 0.71 -10.72 -22.62
N LEU A 305 1.83 -10.09 -22.24
CA LEU A 305 2.09 -8.65 -22.47
C LEU A 305 2.77 -8.42 -23.81
#